data_AF-A0A7W4HT92-F1
#
_entry.id   AF-A0A7W4HT92-F1
#
_cell.length_a   1.000
_cell.length_b   1.000
_cell.length_c   1.000
_cell.angle_alpha   90.00
_cell.angle_beta   90.00
_cell.angle_gamma   90.00
#
_symmetry.space_group_name_H-M   'P 1'
#
loop_
_entity.id
_entity.type
_entity.pdbx_description
1 polymer ?
#
loop_
_entity_poly.entity_id
_entity_poly.type
_entity_poly.pdbx_seq_one_letter_code
_entity_poly.pdbx_strand_id
1 'polypeptide(L)'
;MVKSPDLLGEKISRRGWLGGLALFAGGLALSACARESSSAKPANPSTADIPMRTADSRTTPPSTSEATPTPEVEAPIDPSEIIPEDTLHERLALPNLKELKSGHRWESDAGQDVVKKLIDAINCLVCPTLLNEGTDRVFGQYATKEGSSGSLSRSICDYVREQFVETTMSPGAPSKEKTPEFLAWVKDQCCDNVEIAIRGNVGEDRSDYDAVPLKEGREFYKKYEAIPRADGDLAEFSITPHDNSLFLKWNARARTNLDPSDPRYADIENERQRFEAYLKQEKDGALSISKISVEESTKQS
;
A
#
# COMPACT_ATOMS: atom_id res chain seq x y z
N MET A 1 -39.87 42.31 20.61
CA MET A 1 -39.13 42.04 21.85
C MET A 1 -39.80 40.87 22.56
N VAL A 2 -39.04 39.86 23.03
CA VAL A 2 -39.29 39.09 24.28
C VAL A 2 -40.58 38.19 24.29
N LYS A 3 -40.59 36.90 24.68
CA LYS A 3 -39.64 36.00 25.38
C LYS A 3 -39.94 34.52 25.04
N SER A 4 -39.00 33.62 25.35
CA SER A 4 -39.16 32.15 25.34
C SER A 4 -40.09 31.63 26.45
N PRO A 5 -40.33 30.30 26.49
CA PRO A 5 -39.72 29.53 27.59
C PRO A 5 -38.91 28.28 27.14
N ASP A 6 -38.20 27.71 28.12
CA ASP A 6 -37.27 26.56 28.08
C ASP A 6 -37.92 25.25 27.59
N LEU A 7 -37.26 24.29 26.93
CA LEU A 7 -35.99 23.57 27.16
C LEU A 7 -35.99 22.55 28.33
N LEU A 8 -35.49 21.34 27.99
CA LEU A 8 -35.28 20.12 28.80
C LEU A 8 -36.54 19.29 29.13
N GLY A 9 -36.64 18.02 28.75
CA GLY A 9 -35.76 17.23 27.86
C GLY A 9 -36.08 15.73 27.90
N GLU A 10 -35.58 14.97 26.91
CA GLU A 10 -35.62 13.50 26.94
C GLU A 10 -34.33 12.90 26.35
N LYS A 11 -33.82 11.84 26.99
CA LYS A 11 -32.56 11.18 26.62
C LYS A 11 -32.83 10.09 25.58
N ILE A 12 -32.39 10.29 24.34
CA ILE A 12 -32.43 9.23 23.32
C ILE A 12 -31.16 8.37 23.41
N SER A 13 -31.36 7.12 23.82
CA SER A 13 -30.34 6.06 23.90
C SER A 13 -29.87 5.65 22.51
N ARG A 14 -28.56 5.76 22.22
CA ARG A 14 -27.95 5.20 21.01
C ARG A 14 -27.46 3.78 21.27
N ARG A 15 -28.25 2.78 20.88
CA ARG A 15 -27.85 1.36 20.84
C ARG A 15 -28.50 0.70 19.63
N GLY A 16 -27.71 0.28 18.65
CA GLY A 16 -28.22 -0.50 17.51
C GLY A 16 -27.55 -0.28 16.16
N TRP A 17 -26.29 -0.71 16.01
CA TRP A 17 -25.86 -1.48 14.84
C TRP A 17 -24.60 -2.29 15.22
N LEU A 18 -24.79 -3.55 15.59
CA LEU A 18 -23.73 -4.53 15.85
C LEU A 18 -24.26 -5.91 15.44
N GLY A 19 -23.51 -6.60 14.57
CA GLY A 19 -23.82 -7.92 14.02
C GLY A 19 -23.69 -7.95 12.50
N GLY A 20 -22.95 -8.86 11.87
CA GLY A 20 -21.91 -9.79 12.37
C GLY A 20 -20.63 -9.64 11.50
N LEU A 21 -19.52 -10.33 11.73
CA LEU A 21 -19.33 -11.64 12.36
C LEU A 21 -18.21 -11.63 13.43
N ALA A 22 -18.34 -12.56 14.37
CA ALA A 22 -17.28 -12.99 15.29
C ALA A 22 -17.30 -14.53 15.37
N LEU A 23 -16.34 -15.12 16.10
CA LEU A 23 -15.92 -16.53 16.08
C LEU A 23 -14.98 -16.80 14.87
N PHE A 24 -13.77 -17.32 15.05
CA PHE A 24 -13.34 -18.31 16.06
C PHE A 24 -12.27 -17.83 17.05
N ALA A 25 -12.36 -18.38 18.27
CA ALA A 25 -11.23 -18.50 19.18
C ALA A 25 -10.77 -19.97 19.19
N GLY A 26 -9.45 -20.20 19.19
CA GLY A 26 -8.86 -21.53 19.21
C GLY A 26 -7.34 -21.41 19.32
N GLY A 27 -6.82 -21.40 20.53
CA GLY A 27 -5.38 -21.22 20.77
C GLY A 27 -4.60 -22.53 20.67
N LEU A 28 -3.29 -22.40 20.45
CA LEU A 28 -2.31 -23.43 20.79
C LEU A 28 -1.02 -22.73 21.23
N ALA A 29 -0.60 -23.00 22.46
CA ALA A 29 0.68 -22.56 22.99
C ALA A 29 1.69 -23.70 22.86
N LEU A 30 2.88 -23.41 22.35
CA LEU A 30 4.07 -24.22 22.60
C LEU A 30 5.27 -23.33 22.87
N SER A 31 5.69 -23.30 24.13
CA SER A 31 6.96 -22.78 24.60
C SER A 31 8.09 -23.77 24.36
N ALA A 32 9.26 -23.31 23.91
CA ALA A 32 10.50 -24.07 24.05
C ALA A 32 11.71 -23.11 24.16
N CYS A 33 12.13 -22.79 25.39
CA CYS A 33 13.46 -22.26 25.63
C CYS A 33 14.46 -23.42 25.65
N ALA A 34 15.57 -23.32 24.91
CA ALA A 34 16.70 -24.22 25.05
C ALA A 34 18.02 -23.43 25.02
N ARG A 35 18.51 -23.12 26.23
CA ARG A 35 19.88 -22.70 26.50
C ARG A 35 20.70 -23.97 26.76
N GLU A 36 21.86 -24.13 26.11
CA GLU A 36 23.12 -24.41 26.81
C GLU A 36 24.33 -24.25 25.85
N SER A 37 25.45 -23.85 26.43
CA SER A 37 26.77 -23.71 25.83
C SER A 37 27.57 -25.01 25.72
N SER A 38 28.52 -25.09 24.79
CA SER A 38 29.88 -25.54 25.15
C SER A 38 30.96 -25.08 24.15
N SER A 39 32.09 -24.65 24.70
CA SER A 39 33.34 -24.40 23.97
C SER A 39 34.24 -25.62 24.10
N ALA A 40 34.88 -26.06 23.01
CA ALA A 40 36.05 -26.94 23.08
C ALA A 40 36.92 -26.83 21.80
N LYS A 41 38.19 -26.48 21.99
CA LYS A 41 39.25 -26.52 20.98
C LYS A 41 40.37 -27.45 21.47
N PRO A 42 40.87 -28.35 20.61
CA PRO A 42 42.28 -28.78 20.62
C PRO A 42 42.95 -28.41 19.27
N ALA A 43 44.14 -27.81 19.18
CA ALA A 43 45.47 -28.12 19.74
C ALA A 43 46.31 -29.03 18.80
N ASN A 44 47.33 -28.43 18.17
CA ASN A 44 48.35 -29.08 17.32
C ASN A 44 49.49 -29.68 18.16
N PRO A 45 50.18 -30.70 17.62
CA PRO A 45 51.64 -30.86 17.68
C PRO A 45 52.24 -30.87 16.24
N SER A 46 53.19 -30.03 15.85
CA SER A 46 54.63 -30.01 16.21
C SER A 46 55.53 -31.00 15.43
N THR A 47 56.15 -30.48 14.36
CA THR A 47 57.58 -30.58 13.96
C THR A 47 58.32 -31.94 13.92
N ALA A 48 58.81 -32.34 12.73
CA ALA A 48 60.21 -32.80 12.50
C ALA A 48 60.55 -33.11 11.01
N ASP A 49 61.50 -32.33 10.46
CA ASP A 49 62.57 -32.60 9.46
C ASP A 49 62.43 -33.45 8.17
N ILE A 50 63.34 -33.13 7.23
CA ILE A 50 63.32 -33.36 5.78
C ILE A 50 64.23 -34.55 5.37
N PRO A 51 64.01 -35.18 4.20
CA PRO A 51 65.09 -35.11 3.20
C PRO A 51 64.62 -34.83 1.75
N MET A 52 65.54 -34.19 1.02
CA MET A 52 65.40 -33.66 -0.34
C MET A 52 65.33 -34.76 -1.43
N ARG A 53 64.46 -34.60 -2.44
CA ARG A 53 64.55 -35.34 -3.70
C ARG A 53 64.23 -34.49 -4.93
N THR A 54 64.98 -34.75 -5.99
CA THR A 54 65.04 -33.96 -7.22
C THR A 54 63.98 -34.38 -8.24
N ALA A 55 63.53 -33.39 -9.03
CA ALA A 55 62.80 -33.45 -10.30
C ALA A 55 62.31 -34.81 -10.84
N ASP A 56 61.01 -34.90 -11.11
CA ASP A 56 60.53 -35.53 -12.33
C ASP A 56 59.27 -34.81 -12.85
N SER A 57 59.28 -34.37 -14.10
CA SER A 57 58.20 -33.58 -14.70
C SER A 57 57.15 -34.49 -15.33
N ARG A 58 56.09 -34.81 -14.58
CA ARG A 58 54.97 -35.63 -15.06
C ARG A 58 53.67 -34.85 -15.08
N THR A 59 53.11 -34.68 -16.27
CA THR A 59 51.86 -33.96 -16.52
C THR A 59 50.67 -34.66 -15.84
N THR A 60 50.01 -33.97 -14.92
CA THR A 60 48.71 -34.38 -14.36
C THR A 60 47.61 -34.13 -15.41
N PRO A 61 46.67 -35.07 -15.64
CA PRO A 61 45.49 -34.78 -16.46
C PRO A 61 44.63 -33.68 -15.80
N PRO A 62 43.85 -32.90 -16.57
CA PRO A 62 43.01 -31.86 -15.99
C PRO A 62 41.95 -32.50 -15.09
N SER A 63 41.86 -32.05 -13.84
CA SER A 63 40.73 -32.37 -12.98
C SER A 63 39.45 -31.84 -13.65
N THR A 64 38.51 -32.74 -13.93
CA THR A 64 37.15 -32.33 -14.28
C THR A 64 36.58 -31.60 -13.08
N SER A 65 36.42 -30.28 -13.17
CA SER A 65 35.62 -29.55 -12.19
C SER A 65 34.21 -30.10 -12.24
N GLU A 66 33.75 -30.73 -11.15
CA GLU A 66 32.31 -30.80 -10.90
C GLU A 66 31.81 -29.37 -10.90
N ALA A 67 30.91 -29.06 -11.84
CA ALA A 67 30.19 -27.80 -11.79
C ALA A 67 29.31 -27.86 -10.55
N THR A 68 29.69 -27.14 -9.49
CA THR A 68 28.76 -26.77 -8.42
C THR A 68 27.48 -26.30 -9.12
N PRO A 69 26.30 -26.86 -8.80
CA PRO A 69 25.08 -26.38 -9.43
C PRO A 69 24.96 -24.90 -9.11
N THR A 70 24.97 -24.06 -10.16
CA THR A 70 24.60 -22.66 -10.03
C THR A 70 23.25 -22.66 -9.33
N PRO A 71 23.08 -21.99 -8.18
CA PRO A 71 21.77 -21.92 -7.55
C PRO A 71 20.80 -21.37 -8.59
N GLU A 72 19.72 -22.10 -8.86
CA GLU A 72 18.63 -21.55 -9.65
C GLU A 72 18.17 -20.29 -8.92
N VAL A 73 18.38 -19.15 -9.58
CA VAL A 73 17.84 -17.89 -9.10
C VAL A 73 16.33 -18.06 -9.20
N GLU A 74 15.65 -18.20 -8.06
CA GLU A 74 14.18 -18.23 -8.04
C GLU A 74 13.67 -17.03 -8.83
N ALA A 75 12.67 -17.25 -9.68
CA ALA A 75 12.11 -16.17 -10.48
C ALA A 75 11.59 -15.07 -9.54
N PRO A 76 11.75 -13.78 -9.89
CA PRO A 76 11.14 -12.70 -9.14
C PRO A 76 9.66 -12.96 -8.93
N ILE A 77 9.14 -12.64 -7.74
CA ILE A 77 7.76 -12.92 -7.39
C ILE A 77 6.84 -12.12 -8.31
N ASP A 78 5.88 -12.81 -8.91
CA ASP A 78 4.77 -12.16 -9.60
C ASP A 78 3.89 -11.43 -8.55
N PRO A 79 3.78 -10.09 -8.61
CA PRO A 79 2.98 -9.34 -7.63
C PRO A 79 1.50 -9.76 -7.58
N SER A 80 0.98 -10.40 -8.63
CA SER A 80 -0.39 -10.94 -8.64
C SER A 80 -0.61 -12.11 -7.66
N GLU A 81 0.46 -12.83 -7.28
CA GLU A 81 0.42 -13.82 -6.19
C GLU A 81 0.13 -13.19 -4.83
N ILE A 82 0.47 -11.90 -4.67
CA ILE A 82 0.32 -11.13 -3.44
C ILE A 82 -1.01 -10.37 -3.49
N ILE A 83 -1.29 -9.69 -4.59
CA ILE A 83 -2.45 -8.82 -4.80
C ILE A 83 -3.18 -9.28 -6.06
N PRO A 84 -4.35 -9.94 -5.97
CA PRO A 84 -5.03 -10.46 -7.16
C PRO A 84 -5.45 -9.35 -8.11
N GLU A 85 -5.30 -9.59 -9.42
CA GLU A 85 -5.72 -8.69 -10.50
C GLU A 85 -7.21 -8.33 -10.41
N ASP A 86 -8.09 -9.31 -10.15
CA ASP A 86 -9.53 -9.07 -9.93
C ASP A 86 -9.79 -8.10 -8.75
N THR A 87 -9.04 -8.24 -7.65
CA THR A 87 -9.16 -7.38 -6.47
C THR A 87 -8.70 -5.95 -6.77
N LEU A 88 -7.66 -5.79 -7.60
CA LEU A 88 -7.24 -4.48 -8.09
C LEU A 88 -8.30 -3.87 -9.01
N HIS A 89 -8.77 -4.59 -10.03
CA HIS A 89 -9.79 -4.08 -10.95
C HIS A 89 -11.06 -3.60 -10.23
N GLU A 90 -11.59 -4.35 -9.25
CA GLU A 90 -12.77 -3.93 -8.49
C GLU A 90 -12.56 -2.60 -7.71
N ARG A 91 -11.35 -2.42 -7.17
CA ARG A 91 -10.99 -1.24 -6.35
C ARG A 91 -10.62 -0.03 -7.21
N LEU A 92 -10.02 -0.24 -8.37
CA LEU A 92 -9.56 0.78 -9.31
C LEU A 92 -10.63 1.20 -10.33
N ALA A 93 -11.70 0.42 -10.50
CA ALA A 93 -12.82 0.76 -11.36
C ALA A 93 -13.62 1.97 -10.83
N LEU A 94 -13.88 2.94 -11.72
CA LEU A 94 -14.70 4.11 -11.41
C LEU A 94 -16.19 3.83 -11.69
N PRO A 95 -17.12 4.49 -10.98
CA PRO A 95 -18.54 4.24 -11.14
C PRO A 95 -19.04 4.69 -12.51
N ASN A 96 -20.08 4.02 -13.02
CA ASN A 96 -20.72 4.38 -14.27
C ASN A 96 -21.62 5.61 -14.08
N LEU A 97 -21.30 6.72 -14.74
CA LEU A 97 -22.04 7.98 -14.58
C LEU A 97 -23.50 7.89 -15.08
N LYS A 98 -23.86 6.93 -15.94
CA LYS A 98 -25.27 6.70 -16.32
C LYS A 98 -26.08 6.10 -15.18
N GLU A 99 -25.47 5.28 -14.33
CA GLU A 99 -26.11 4.66 -13.17
C GLU A 99 -26.27 5.66 -12.02
N LEU A 100 -25.33 6.60 -11.88
CA LEU A 100 -25.39 7.68 -10.89
C LEU A 100 -26.45 8.77 -11.20
N LYS A 101 -27.02 8.81 -12.42
CA LYS A 101 -28.01 9.83 -12.85
C LYS A 101 -29.41 9.56 -12.28
N SER A 102 -29.56 9.62 -10.95
CA SER A 102 -30.86 9.47 -10.27
C SER A 102 -31.03 10.43 -9.08
N GLY A 103 -32.27 10.92 -8.86
CA GLY A 103 -32.61 11.79 -7.73
C GLY A 103 -32.57 13.30 -7.99
N HIS A 104 -32.86 14.10 -6.97
CA HIS A 104 -32.99 15.57 -7.05
C HIS A 104 -31.68 16.34 -6.83
N ARG A 105 -30.61 15.72 -6.29
CA ARG A 105 -29.26 16.28 -6.17
C ARG A 105 -28.19 15.42 -6.87
N TRP A 106 -28.61 14.65 -7.88
CA TRP A 106 -27.78 13.62 -8.53
C TRP A 106 -26.39 14.09 -8.94
N GLU A 107 -26.20 15.36 -9.30
CA GLU A 107 -24.89 15.94 -9.61
C GLU A 107 -23.96 15.96 -8.38
N SER A 108 -24.39 16.53 -7.25
CA SER A 108 -23.61 16.57 -6.01
C SER A 108 -23.42 15.17 -5.44
N ASP A 109 -24.47 14.35 -5.45
CA ASP A 109 -24.43 12.98 -4.91
C ASP A 109 -23.46 12.10 -5.75
N ALA A 110 -23.51 12.18 -7.09
CA ALA A 110 -22.55 11.52 -7.98
C ALA A 110 -21.12 12.04 -7.78
N GLY A 111 -20.94 13.35 -7.62
CA GLY A 111 -19.64 13.96 -7.31
C GLY A 111 -19.04 13.38 -6.03
N GLN A 112 -19.83 13.22 -4.97
CA GLN A 112 -19.38 12.59 -3.73
C GLN A 112 -18.97 11.12 -3.92
N ASP A 113 -19.75 10.33 -4.67
CA ASP A 113 -19.46 8.91 -4.88
C ASP A 113 -18.23 8.66 -5.76
N VAL A 114 -18.04 9.49 -6.80
CA VAL A 114 -16.79 9.47 -7.59
C VAL A 114 -15.58 9.84 -6.72
N VAL A 115 -15.70 10.83 -5.82
CA VAL A 115 -14.60 11.21 -4.90
C VAL A 115 -14.26 10.08 -3.91
N LYS A 116 -15.27 9.41 -3.33
CA LYS A 116 -15.04 8.25 -2.47
C LYS A 116 -14.25 7.16 -3.21
N LYS A 117 -14.62 6.88 -4.47
CA LYS A 117 -13.92 5.88 -5.29
C LYS A 117 -12.53 6.32 -5.77
N LEU A 118 -12.33 7.59 -6.11
CA LEU A 118 -10.99 8.12 -6.42
C LEU A 118 -10.06 8.03 -5.20
N ILE A 119 -10.56 8.30 -4.00
CA ILE A 119 -9.79 8.15 -2.76
C ILE A 119 -9.47 6.70 -2.46
N ASP A 120 -10.41 5.77 -2.67
CA ASP A 120 -10.15 4.34 -2.52
C ASP A 120 -9.06 3.87 -3.49
N ALA A 121 -9.15 4.25 -4.77
CA ALA A 121 -8.13 3.95 -5.78
C ALA A 121 -6.76 4.57 -5.45
N ILE A 122 -6.72 5.84 -5.01
CA ILE A 122 -5.47 6.50 -4.55
C ILE A 122 -4.90 5.78 -3.33
N ASN A 123 -5.73 5.32 -2.41
CA ASN A 123 -5.28 4.57 -1.24
C ASN A 123 -4.71 3.19 -1.61
N CYS A 124 -5.31 2.51 -2.58
CA CYS A 124 -4.78 1.27 -3.14
C CYS A 124 -3.42 1.50 -3.82
N LEU A 125 -3.26 2.62 -4.53
CA LEU A 125 -2.00 3.04 -5.18
C LEU A 125 -0.88 3.33 -4.17
N VAL A 126 -1.13 4.21 -3.20
CA VAL A 126 -0.10 4.65 -2.24
C VAL A 126 0.12 3.65 -1.11
N CYS A 127 -0.83 2.75 -0.85
CA CYS A 127 -0.75 1.79 0.23
C CYS A 127 -1.42 0.45 -0.16
N PRO A 128 -0.79 -0.33 -1.06
CA PRO A 128 -1.35 -1.60 -1.55
C PRO A 128 -1.64 -2.65 -0.48
N THR A 129 -1.05 -2.56 0.73
CA THR A 129 -1.36 -3.44 1.87
C THR A 129 -2.85 -3.39 2.25
N LEU A 130 -3.54 -2.29 1.97
CA LEU A 130 -4.99 -2.14 2.17
C LEU A 130 -5.84 -3.08 1.30
N LEU A 131 -5.27 -3.62 0.23
CA LEU A 131 -5.92 -4.65 -0.61
C LEU A 131 -5.91 -6.02 0.07
N ASN A 132 -5.01 -6.23 1.04
CA ASN A 132 -4.86 -7.45 1.82
C ASN A 132 -5.33 -7.33 3.28
N GLU A 133 -6.14 -6.31 3.60
CA GLU A 133 -6.82 -6.19 4.90
C GLU A 133 -7.70 -7.45 5.14
N GLY A 134 -7.28 -8.28 6.09
CA GLY A 134 -7.97 -9.52 6.47
C GLY A 134 -7.67 -10.77 5.61
N THR A 135 -6.90 -10.67 4.51
CA THR A 135 -6.78 -11.73 3.46
C THR A 135 -5.65 -12.75 3.66
N ASP A 136 -5.13 -12.87 4.90
CA ASP A 136 -3.92 -13.60 5.30
C ASP A 136 -2.58 -13.14 4.68
N ARG A 137 -2.49 -12.85 3.38
CA ARG A 137 -1.30 -12.43 2.59
C ARG A 137 -0.56 -11.16 3.08
N VAL A 138 0.46 -11.33 3.93
CA VAL A 138 1.32 -10.24 4.43
C VAL A 138 2.56 -10.09 3.54
N PHE A 139 2.86 -8.88 3.05
CA PHE A 139 3.92 -8.63 2.07
C PHE A 139 5.30 -9.05 2.58
N GLY A 140 5.58 -8.84 3.88
CA GLY A 140 6.83 -9.25 4.52
C GLY A 140 7.19 -10.73 4.33
N GLN A 141 6.19 -11.61 4.25
CA GLN A 141 6.40 -13.06 4.05
C GLN A 141 6.97 -13.40 2.67
N TYR A 142 6.70 -12.56 1.67
CA TYR A 142 7.14 -12.77 0.30
C TYR A 142 8.58 -12.28 0.08
N ALA A 143 9.04 -11.27 0.82
CA ALA A 143 10.39 -10.71 0.65
C ALA A 143 11.52 -11.71 0.96
N THR A 144 11.24 -12.81 1.66
CA THR A 144 12.17 -13.94 1.85
C THR A 144 12.36 -14.76 0.57
N LYS A 145 11.34 -14.93 -0.28
CA LYS A 145 11.48 -15.56 -1.60
C LYS A 145 12.16 -14.61 -2.60
N GLU A 146 11.75 -13.33 -2.62
CA GLU A 146 12.34 -12.30 -3.49
C GLU A 146 13.82 -11.98 -3.12
N GLY A 147 14.26 -12.37 -1.93
CA GLY A 147 15.59 -12.07 -1.38
C GLY A 147 15.79 -10.59 -0.97
N SER A 148 14.99 -9.66 -1.47
CA SER A 148 15.14 -8.22 -1.21
C SER A 148 13.80 -7.51 -1.00
N SER A 149 13.62 -6.93 0.20
CA SER A 149 12.46 -6.08 0.53
C SER A 149 12.30 -4.89 -0.42
N GLY A 150 13.43 -4.28 -0.81
CA GLY A 150 13.44 -3.16 -1.76
C GLY A 150 13.16 -3.57 -3.21
N SER A 151 13.46 -4.81 -3.60
CA SER A 151 13.00 -5.36 -4.90
C SER A 151 11.50 -5.57 -4.86
N LEU A 152 11.01 -6.29 -3.85
CA LEU A 152 9.59 -6.59 -3.69
C LEU A 152 8.72 -5.33 -3.67
N SER A 153 9.12 -4.32 -2.89
CA SER A 153 8.42 -3.03 -2.80
C SER A 153 8.27 -2.38 -4.17
N ARG A 154 9.35 -2.32 -4.96
CA ARG A 154 9.32 -1.77 -6.32
C ARG A 154 8.42 -2.58 -7.25
N SER A 155 8.51 -3.90 -7.23
CA SER A 155 7.67 -4.78 -8.07
C SER A 155 6.18 -4.61 -7.75
N ILE A 156 5.79 -4.57 -6.47
CA ILE A 156 4.40 -4.31 -6.04
C ILE A 156 3.93 -2.92 -6.49
N CYS A 157 4.73 -1.88 -6.25
CA CYS A 157 4.35 -0.50 -6.57
C CYS A 157 4.29 -0.20 -8.07
N ASP A 158 5.19 -0.78 -8.87
CA ASP A 158 5.13 -0.65 -10.33
C ASP A 158 3.91 -1.42 -10.90
N TYR A 159 3.61 -2.63 -10.41
CA TYR A 159 2.40 -3.41 -10.79
C TYR A 159 1.08 -2.68 -10.50
N VAL A 160 0.88 -2.22 -9.27
CA VAL A 160 -0.37 -1.55 -8.86
C VAL A 160 -0.58 -0.23 -9.62
N ARG A 161 0.51 0.50 -9.91
CA ARG A 161 0.46 1.70 -10.75
C ARG A 161 0.09 1.38 -12.21
N GLU A 162 0.65 0.32 -12.78
CA GLU A 162 0.35 -0.11 -14.15
C GLU A 162 -1.12 -0.51 -14.28
N GLN A 163 -1.64 -1.29 -13.33
CA GLN A 163 -3.05 -1.66 -13.24
C GLN A 163 -4.01 -0.46 -13.12
N PHE A 164 -3.63 0.60 -12.40
CA PHE A 164 -4.38 1.87 -12.37
C PHE A 164 -4.32 2.63 -13.70
N VAL A 165 -3.17 2.66 -14.35
CA VAL A 165 -3.02 3.30 -15.67
C VAL A 165 -3.88 2.60 -16.72
N GLU A 166 -3.96 1.27 -16.68
CA GLU A 166 -4.79 0.47 -17.59
C GLU A 166 -6.29 0.54 -17.27
N THR A 167 -6.66 0.41 -15.99
CA THR A 167 -8.08 0.33 -15.56
C THR A 167 -8.76 1.70 -15.49
N THR A 168 -8.05 2.71 -14.98
CA THR A 168 -8.68 3.93 -14.45
C THR A 168 -8.46 5.16 -15.35
N MET A 169 -7.46 5.13 -16.23
CA MET A 169 -7.03 6.32 -17.00
C MET A 169 -7.43 6.29 -18.48
N SER A 170 -7.76 7.45 -19.04
CA SER A 170 -7.99 7.56 -20.49
C SER A 170 -6.67 7.34 -21.26
N PRO A 171 -6.71 6.81 -22.51
CA PRO A 171 -5.53 6.73 -23.36
C PRO A 171 -4.78 8.07 -23.50
N GLY A 172 -3.48 8.06 -23.21
CA GLY A 172 -2.63 9.25 -23.25
C GLY A 172 -2.80 10.23 -22.08
N ALA A 173 -3.65 9.93 -21.09
CA ALA A 173 -3.75 10.69 -19.84
C ALA A 173 -2.46 10.64 -18.98
N PRO A 174 -1.71 9.52 -18.86
CA PRO A 174 -0.49 9.46 -18.06
C PRO A 174 0.58 10.50 -18.43
N SER A 175 0.57 10.99 -19.68
CA SER A 175 1.50 12.01 -20.19
C SER A 175 0.91 13.43 -20.22
N LYS A 176 -0.29 13.65 -19.65
CA LYS A 176 -0.89 15.00 -19.57
C LYS A 176 -0.24 15.80 -18.44
N GLU A 177 -0.16 17.11 -18.63
CA GLU A 177 0.32 18.08 -17.63
C GLU A 177 -0.16 17.74 -16.20
N LYS A 178 0.75 17.79 -15.21
CA LYS A 178 0.54 17.43 -13.80
C LYS A 178 0.32 15.95 -13.47
N THR A 179 0.02 15.11 -14.47
CA THR A 179 -0.24 13.69 -14.27
C THR A 179 1.05 12.86 -14.06
N PRO A 180 2.16 13.08 -14.78
CA PRO A 180 3.46 12.50 -14.43
C PRO A 180 3.90 12.84 -13.00
N GLU A 181 3.69 14.08 -12.56
CA GLU A 181 4.02 14.51 -11.19
C GLU A 181 3.16 13.79 -10.14
N PHE A 182 1.85 13.59 -10.41
CA PHE A 182 0.99 12.74 -9.57
C PHE A 182 1.46 11.28 -9.55
N LEU A 183 1.81 10.69 -10.70
CA LEU A 183 2.28 9.29 -10.77
C LEU A 183 3.65 9.09 -10.11
N ALA A 184 4.52 10.11 -10.13
CA ALA A 184 5.77 10.12 -9.38
C ALA A 184 5.50 10.19 -7.88
N TRP A 185 4.66 11.13 -7.42
CA TRP A 185 4.24 11.22 -6.02
C TRP A 185 3.62 9.92 -5.53
N VAL A 186 2.73 9.29 -6.31
CA VAL A 186 2.16 7.97 -6.01
C VAL A 186 3.25 6.92 -5.84
N LYS A 187 4.25 6.88 -6.74
CA LYS A 187 5.35 5.91 -6.65
C LYS A 187 6.16 6.11 -5.38
N ASP A 188 6.50 7.35 -5.05
CA ASP A 188 7.30 7.66 -3.85
C ASP A 188 6.53 7.26 -2.58
N GLN A 189 5.25 7.66 -2.47
CA GLN A 189 4.38 7.26 -1.35
C GLN A 189 4.19 5.74 -1.26
N CYS A 190 4.03 5.05 -2.39
CA CYS A 190 3.91 3.59 -2.42
C CYS A 190 5.19 2.92 -1.91
N CYS A 191 6.35 3.28 -2.45
CA CYS A 191 7.64 2.71 -2.06
C CYS A 191 7.87 2.86 -0.55
N ASP A 192 7.68 4.08 -0.02
CA ASP A 192 7.84 4.37 1.41
C ASP A 192 6.90 3.50 2.26
N ASN A 193 5.61 3.45 1.93
CA ASN A 193 4.61 2.74 2.72
C ASN A 193 4.79 1.22 2.66
N VAL A 194 5.05 0.68 1.47
CA VAL A 194 5.26 -0.75 1.23
C VAL A 194 6.58 -1.22 1.86
N GLU A 195 7.65 -0.43 1.80
CA GLU A 195 8.90 -0.78 2.45
C GLU A 195 8.77 -0.81 3.99
N ILE A 196 8.08 0.16 4.61
CA ILE A 196 7.79 0.12 6.05
C ILE A 196 6.97 -1.13 6.42
N ALA A 197 5.94 -1.47 5.62
CA ALA A 197 5.11 -2.64 5.87
C ALA A 197 5.88 -3.97 5.75
N ILE A 198 6.69 -4.12 4.70
CA ILE A 198 7.53 -5.31 4.47
C ILE A 198 8.54 -5.47 5.61
N ARG A 199 9.34 -4.43 5.91
CA ARG A 199 10.42 -4.49 6.92
C ARG A 199 9.89 -4.84 8.32
N GLY A 200 8.71 -4.35 8.68
CA GLY A 200 8.02 -4.70 9.93
C GLY A 200 7.56 -6.17 10.02
N ASN A 201 7.51 -6.89 8.89
CA ASN A 201 6.95 -8.24 8.78
C ASN A 201 7.89 -9.27 8.12
N VAL A 202 9.15 -8.91 7.83
CA VAL A 202 10.07 -9.77 7.05
C VAL A 202 10.74 -10.89 7.86
N GLY A 203 10.56 -10.90 9.19
CA GLY A 203 11.15 -11.85 10.14
C GLY A 203 12.35 -11.25 10.90
N GLU A 204 12.39 -11.43 12.23
CA GLU A 204 13.37 -10.80 13.14
C GLU A 204 14.84 -11.21 12.87
N ASP A 205 15.07 -12.30 12.15
CA ASP A 205 16.39 -12.84 11.81
C ASP A 205 17.04 -12.18 10.58
N ARG A 206 16.27 -11.39 9.82
CA ARG A 206 16.77 -10.69 8.62
C ARG A 206 17.45 -9.37 8.94
N SER A 207 18.49 -9.03 8.17
CA SER A 207 19.25 -7.79 8.34
C SER A 207 18.51 -6.51 7.94
N ASP A 208 17.40 -6.63 7.21
CA ASP A 208 16.50 -5.54 6.82
C ASP A 208 15.18 -5.50 7.62
N TYR A 209 15.08 -6.30 8.70
CA TYR A 209 13.98 -6.20 9.65
C TYR A 209 14.04 -4.88 10.44
N ASP A 210 12.90 -4.20 10.55
CA ASP A 210 12.75 -2.96 11.32
C ASP A 210 11.36 -2.96 11.97
N ALA A 211 11.31 -3.09 13.30
CA ALA A 211 10.07 -3.27 14.04
C ALA A 211 9.22 -1.98 14.05
N VAL A 212 8.05 -2.03 13.42
CA VAL A 212 7.15 -0.87 13.33
C VAL A 212 6.06 -0.97 14.41
N PRO A 213 5.96 -0.02 15.36
CA PRO A 213 4.91 -0.03 16.37
C PRO A 213 3.58 0.39 15.76
N LEU A 214 2.64 -0.56 15.64
CA LEU A 214 1.30 -0.33 15.11
C LEU A 214 0.26 -0.34 16.23
N LYS A 215 -0.69 0.60 16.19
CA LYS A 215 -1.86 0.65 17.08
C LYS A 215 -2.93 -0.38 16.71
N GLU A 216 -2.98 -0.78 15.43
CA GLU A 216 -3.97 -1.71 14.86
C GLU A 216 -3.46 -2.30 13.53
N GLY A 217 -4.04 -3.44 13.12
CA GLY A 217 -3.64 -4.13 11.88
C GLY A 217 -2.39 -5.00 12.01
N ARG A 218 -1.93 -5.56 10.88
CA ARG A 218 -0.71 -6.39 10.78
C ARG A 218 0.44 -5.69 10.05
N GLU A 219 0.09 -4.80 9.14
CA GLU A 219 1.02 -4.07 8.29
C GLU A 219 0.79 -2.57 8.45
N PHE A 220 1.84 -1.79 8.29
CA PHE A 220 1.74 -0.34 8.27
C PHE A 220 0.83 0.11 7.11
N TYR A 221 0.04 1.14 7.38
CA TYR A 221 -0.59 1.95 6.35
C TYR A 221 -0.38 3.45 6.57
N LYS A 222 -0.38 4.17 5.46
CA LYS A 222 -0.64 5.60 5.36
C LYS A 222 -1.66 5.79 4.24
N LYS A 223 -2.85 6.26 4.58
CA LYS A 223 -3.98 6.43 3.66
C LYS A 223 -4.60 7.81 3.78
N TYR A 224 -5.31 8.25 2.76
CA TYR A 224 -5.94 9.56 2.69
C TYR A 224 -7.45 9.46 2.93
N GLU A 225 -7.98 10.38 3.74
CA GLU A 225 -9.41 10.60 3.94
C GLU A 225 -9.81 11.96 3.36
N ALA A 226 -10.94 12.05 2.66
CA ALA A 226 -11.51 13.35 2.28
C ALA A 226 -11.79 14.22 3.51
N ILE A 227 -11.53 15.51 3.39
CA ILE A 227 -11.95 16.53 4.34
C ILE A 227 -13.25 17.14 3.80
N PRO A 228 -14.41 16.94 4.43
CA PRO A 228 -15.64 17.58 4.02
C PRO A 228 -15.51 19.10 4.04
N ARG A 229 -16.12 19.74 3.05
CA ARG A 229 -16.24 21.21 2.97
C ARG A 229 -17.26 21.72 3.99
N ALA A 230 -17.30 23.04 4.18
CA ALA A 230 -18.26 23.70 5.08
C ALA A 230 -19.73 23.55 4.65
N ASP A 231 -19.98 23.23 3.37
CA ASP A 231 -21.31 22.91 2.82
C ASP A 231 -21.71 21.43 3.01
N GLY A 232 -20.79 20.60 3.51
CA GLY A 232 -20.96 19.16 3.75
C GLY A 232 -20.54 18.26 2.59
N ASP A 233 -20.30 18.80 1.39
CA ASP A 233 -19.87 18.03 0.23
C ASP A 233 -18.36 17.70 0.32
N LEU A 234 -17.95 16.57 -0.27
CA LEU A 234 -16.55 16.12 -0.22
C LEU A 234 -15.62 16.86 -1.21
N ALA A 235 -16.19 17.48 -2.24
CA ALA A 235 -15.43 18.12 -3.32
C ALA A 235 -16.18 19.30 -3.94
N GLU A 236 -15.42 20.18 -4.59
CA GLU A 236 -15.95 21.02 -5.66
C GLU A 236 -16.18 20.12 -6.88
N PHE A 237 -17.37 20.24 -7.48
CA PHE A 237 -17.81 19.39 -8.58
C PHE A 237 -18.43 20.24 -9.69
N SER A 238 -18.11 19.92 -10.94
CA SER A 238 -18.82 20.44 -12.10
C SER A 238 -18.87 19.42 -13.23
N ILE A 239 -19.96 19.46 -14.00
CA ILE A 239 -20.15 18.68 -15.23
C ILE A 239 -20.17 19.63 -16.40
N THR A 240 -19.37 19.37 -17.43
CA THR A 240 -19.45 20.08 -18.72
C THR A 240 -20.63 19.50 -19.52
N PRO A 241 -21.68 20.27 -19.84
CA PRO A 241 -22.92 19.71 -20.41
C PRO A 241 -22.78 19.08 -21.81
N HIS A 242 -21.75 19.45 -22.57
CA HIS A 242 -21.60 19.03 -23.98
C HIS A 242 -20.89 17.69 -24.16
N ASP A 243 -20.00 17.29 -23.25
CA ASP A 243 -19.24 16.04 -23.33
C ASP A 243 -19.37 15.16 -22.07
N ASN A 244 -20.15 15.59 -21.07
CA ASN A 244 -20.23 14.96 -19.74
C ASN A 244 -18.84 14.75 -19.09
N SER A 245 -17.87 15.63 -19.37
CA SER A 245 -16.63 15.67 -18.59
C SER A 245 -16.90 16.18 -17.18
N LEU A 246 -16.26 15.54 -16.20
CA LEU A 246 -16.38 15.87 -14.77
C LEU A 246 -15.09 16.54 -14.33
N PHE A 247 -15.21 17.65 -13.60
CA PHE A 247 -14.11 18.20 -12.81
C PHE A 247 -14.40 18.01 -11.33
N LEU A 248 -13.37 17.56 -10.61
CA LEU A 248 -13.40 17.28 -9.18
C LEU A 248 -12.20 17.90 -8.50
N LYS A 249 -12.43 18.53 -7.34
CA LYS A 249 -11.38 19.09 -6.50
C LYS A 249 -11.69 18.91 -5.01
N TRP A 250 -10.84 18.20 -4.29
CA TRP A 250 -11.02 17.89 -2.88
C TRP A 250 -9.73 18.07 -2.08
N ASN A 251 -9.89 18.31 -0.78
CA ASN A 251 -8.78 18.21 0.16
C ASN A 251 -8.86 16.85 0.86
N ALA A 252 -7.71 16.31 1.20
CA ALA A 252 -7.59 15.10 1.99
C ALA A 252 -6.56 15.26 3.11
N ARG A 253 -6.71 14.45 4.15
CA ARG A 253 -5.74 14.31 5.24
C ARG A 253 -5.15 12.91 5.21
N ALA A 254 -3.87 12.78 5.49
CA ALA A 254 -3.30 11.46 5.74
C ALA A 254 -3.76 10.91 7.11
N ARG A 255 -3.70 9.58 7.20
CA ARG A 255 -4.06 8.74 8.34
C ARG A 255 -3.14 7.55 8.40
N THR A 256 -2.70 7.17 9.60
CA THR A 256 -1.85 5.99 9.80
C THR A 256 -2.30 5.14 10.97
N ASN A 257 -1.91 3.86 10.95
CA ASN A 257 -1.98 2.95 12.10
C ASN A 257 -0.69 2.88 12.92
N LEU A 258 0.31 3.75 12.69
CA LEU A 258 1.40 3.90 13.66
C LEU A 258 0.85 4.18 15.05
N ASP A 259 1.54 3.64 16.06
CA ASP A 259 1.32 4.04 17.44
C ASP A 259 1.68 5.54 17.62
N PRO A 260 0.90 6.34 18.37
CA PRO A 260 1.21 7.75 18.61
C PRO A 260 2.54 8.05 19.32
N SER A 261 3.23 7.03 19.85
CA SER A 261 4.60 7.15 20.36
C SER A 261 5.68 7.12 19.27
N ASP A 262 5.37 6.69 18.05
CA ASP A 262 6.29 6.77 16.91
C ASP A 262 6.46 8.24 16.49
N PRO A 263 7.71 8.75 16.36
CA PRO A 263 7.94 10.16 16.01
C PRO A 263 7.34 10.56 14.66
N ARG A 264 7.16 9.62 13.72
CA ARG A 264 6.56 9.87 12.39
C ARG A 264 5.05 10.11 12.45
N TYR A 265 4.39 9.66 13.52
CA TYR A 265 2.93 9.73 13.65
C TYR A 265 2.40 11.16 13.51
N ALA A 266 3.02 12.11 14.19
CA ALA A 266 2.58 13.51 14.20
C ALA A 266 2.72 14.17 12.83
N ASP A 267 3.81 13.90 12.11
CA ASP A 267 4.05 14.45 10.78
C ASP A 267 3.02 13.91 9.77
N ILE A 268 2.78 12.59 9.78
CA ILE A 268 1.77 11.96 8.92
C ILE A 268 0.36 12.45 9.26
N GLU A 269 -0.05 12.49 10.53
CA GLU A 269 -1.39 12.95 10.91
C GLU A 269 -1.61 14.46 10.65
N ASN A 270 -0.55 15.24 10.46
CA ASN A 270 -0.61 16.64 10.03
C ASN A 270 -0.58 16.82 8.50
N GLU A 271 -0.17 15.83 7.72
CA GLU A 271 -0.07 15.94 6.27
C GLU A 271 -1.44 16.13 5.60
N ARG A 272 -1.54 17.12 4.71
CA ARG A 272 -2.74 17.44 3.95
C ARG A 272 -2.39 17.54 2.47
N GLN A 273 -3.24 16.96 1.63
CA GLN A 273 -3.11 16.99 0.19
C GLN A 273 -4.33 17.64 -0.43
N ARG A 274 -4.16 18.30 -1.57
CA ARG A 274 -5.22 18.78 -2.43
C ARG A 274 -5.13 18.05 -3.76
N PHE A 275 -6.22 17.40 -4.13
CA PHE A 275 -6.32 16.67 -5.39
C PHE A 275 -7.24 17.40 -6.36
N GLU A 276 -6.91 17.34 -7.64
CA GLU A 276 -7.77 17.78 -8.73
C GLU A 276 -7.79 16.69 -9.82
N ALA A 277 -8.98 16.36 -10.33
CA ALA A 277 -9.16 15.33 -11.34
C ALA A 277 -10.15 15.79 -12.42
N TYR A 278 -9.83 15.46 -13.67
CA TYR A 278 -10.67 15.67 -14.85
C TYR A 278 -11.01 14.31 -15.44
N LEU A 279 -12.28 13.93 -15.36
CA LEU A 279 -12.77 12.64 -15.84
C LEU A 279 -13.59 12.81 -17.11
N LYS A 280 -13.59 11.78 -17.96
CA LYS A 280 -14.43 11.69 -19.15
C LYS A 280 -15.42 10.56 -19.00
N GLN A 281 -16.63 10.78 -19.50
CA GLN A 281 -17.58 9.70 -19.70
C GLN A 281 -17.30 8.99 -21.03
N GLU A 282 -17.01 7.70 -20.96
CA GLU A 282 -16.89 6.82 -22.12
C GLU A 282 -18.27 6.45 -22.68
N LYS A 283 -18.29 5.84 -23.88
CA LYS A 283 -19.54 5.57 -24.63
C LYS A 283 -20.54 4.68 -23.89
N ASP A 284 -20.03 3.67 -23.18
CA ASP A 284 -20.80 2.77 -22.32
C ASP A 284 -21.35 3.46 -21.05
N GLY A 285 -20.70 4.53 -20.61
CA GLY A 285 -21.05 5.34 -19.44
C GLY A 285 -20.00 5.32 -18.34
N ALA A 286 -18.97 4.45 -18.45
CA ALA A 286 -17.86 4.39 -17.53
C ALA A 286 -17.10 5.73 -17.45
N LEU A 287 -16.42 5.96 -16.34
CA LEU A 287 -15.58 7.14 -16.15
C LEU A 287 -14.10 6.76 -16.30
N SER A 288 -13.33 7.59 -17.02
CA SER A 288 -11.87 7.46 -17.15
C SER A 288 -11.18 8.78 -16.75
N ILE A 289 -10.04 8.69 -16.05
CA ILE A 289 -9.23 9.85 -15.65
C ILE A 289 -8.45 10.37 -16.85
N SER A 290 -8.74 11.59 -17.28
CA SER A 290 -8.08 12.24 -18.41
C SER A 290 -6.94 13.19 -18.02
N LYS A 291 -6.93 13.66 -16.76
CA LYS A 291 -5.85 14.38 -16.07
C LYS A 291 -6.09 14.28 -14.57
N ILE A 292 -5.04 14.09 -13.78
CA ILE A 292 -5.07 14.14 -12.31
C ILE A 292 -3.83 14.87 -11.79
N SER A 293 -3.95 15.52 -10.63
CA SER A 293 -2.85 16.22 -9.96
C SER A 293 -3.01 16.21 -8.45
N VAL A 294 -1.89 16.28 -7.74
CA VAL A 294 -1.79 16.42 -6.28
C VAL A 294 -0.87 17.59 -5.94
N GLU A 295 -1.21 18.34 -4.90
CA GLU A 295 -0.41 19.43 -4.34
C GLU A 295 -0.54 19.43 -2.81
N GLU A 296 0.55 19.72 -2.10
CA GLU A 296 0.53 19.86 -0.64
C GLU A 296 -0.40 21.00 -0.21
N SER A 297 -1.27 20.74 0.77
CA SER A 297 -2.27 21.69 1.23
C SER A 297 -1.90 22.30 2.58
N THR A 298 -1.44 23.55 2.57
CA THR A 298 -1.07 24.27 3.80
C THR A 298 -2.25 24.74 4.66
N LYS A 299 -3.50 24.39 4.29
CA LYS A 299 -4.72 24.87 4.96
C LYS A 299 -5.24 23.88 5.99
N GLN A 300 -5.07 24.23 7.27
CA GLN A 300 -6.07 23.85 8.28
C GLN A 300 -7.41 24.46 7.86
N SER A 301 -8.38 23.62 7.51
CA SER A 301 -9.75 23.98 7.14
C SER A 301 -10.68 23.67 8.30
#